data_AF-K9VRT5-F1
#
_entry.id   AF-K9VRT5-F1
#
_cell.length_a   1.000
_cell.length_b   1.000
_cell.length_c   1.000
_cell.angle_alpha   90.00
_cell.angle_beta   90.00
_cell.angle_gamma   90.00
#
_symmetry.space_group_name_H-M   'P 1'
#
loop_
_entity.id
_entity.type
_entity.pdbx_description
1 polymer ?
#
loop_
_entity_poly.entity_id
_entity_poly.type
_entity_poly.pdbx_seq_one_letter_code
_entity_poly.pdbx_strand_id
1 'polypeptide(L)'
;MNYFQKTALFIGVATAINGLSFAAKAQFCADPSHTAATKARLDEIAESQGIPINKVGKAYENFARATIRPGTPIPENFRLFPSPARAAATGGATRNVQPDGVLPLVFVNFPAGPTETYPDSVFYEVKALQGGLLPPSYSDYQILGFIDALGNSPAKTAGKIPAIIFITSADIKQISNATVAEASLRGVAVWHAIGCEIPGSFNQLQLGEASLRNPQVYIFQLTIPEAIGPGIPGRIFIPNPT
;
A
#
# COMPACT_ATOMS: atom_id res chain seq x y z
N MET A 1 22.38 5.36 -32.15
CA MET A 1 21.92 6.44 -31.25
C MET A 1 23.13 6.94 -30.46
N ASN A 2 23.59 8.16 -30.71
CA ASN A 2 24.91 8.64 -30.25
C ASN A 2 24.86 9.14 -28.79
N TYR A 3 25.96 8.98 -28.05
CA TYR A 3 26.07 9.17 -26.59
C TYR A 3 25.58 10.56 -26.13
N PHE A 4 25.76 11.59 -26.95
CA PHE A 4 25.35 12.96 -26.66
C PHE A 4 23.83 13.20 -26.63
N GLN A 5 23.04 12.43 -27.39
CA GLN A 5 21.56 12.55 -27.34
C GLN A 5 20.97 11.96 -26.06
N LYS A 6 21.62 10.94 -25.48
CA LYS A 6 21.25 10.42 -24.17
C LYS A 6 21.49 11.50 -23.11
N THR A 7 22.66 12.15 -23.10
CA THR A 7 23.01 13.15 -22.09
C THR A 7 22.10 14.38 -22.10
N ALA A 8 21.65 14.84 -23.29
CA ALA A 8 20.72 15.96 -23.40
C ALA A 8 19.31 15.62 -22.86
N LEU A 9 18.83 14.39 -23.05
CA LEU A 9 17.60 13.89 -22.44
C LEU A 9 17.74 13.76 -20.90
N PHE A 10 18.92 13.35 -20.42
CA PHE A 10 19.24 13.24 -18.99
C PHE A 10 19.18 14.59 -18.27
N ILE A 11 19.64 15.68 -18.89
CA ILE A 11 19.58 17.02 -18.27
C ILE A 11 18.15 17.58 -18.30
N GLY A 12 17.40 17.34 -19.39
CA GLY A 12 15.99 17.74 -19.50
C GLY A 12 15.05 17.02 -18.52
N VAL A 13 15.26 15.72 -18.29
CA VAL A 13 14.47 14.94 -17.32
C VAL A 13 14.88 15.27 -15.88
N ALA A 14 16.17 15.47 -15.59
CA ALA A 14 16.62 15.89 -14.25
C ALA A 14 16.09 17.29 -13.87
N THR A 15 15.96 18.21 -14.84
CA THR A 15 15.40 19.55 -14.59
C THR A 15 13.88 19.55 -14.44
N ALA A 16 13.16 18.63 -15.09
CA ALA A 16 11.72 18.43 -14.84
C ALA A 16 11.41 17.74 -13.50
N ILE A 17 12.30 16.87 -13.00
CA ILE A 17 12.13 16.18 -11.71
C ILE A 17 12.41 17.12 -10.52
N ASN A 18 13.27 18.14 -10.68
CA ASN A 18 13.47 19.18 -9.64
C ASN A 18 12.22 20.06 -9.41
N GLY A 19 11.22 20.01 -10.29
CA GLY A 19 9.92 20.66 -10.09
C GLY A 19 8.89 19.81 -9.35
N LEU A 20 9.12 18.50 -9.22
CA LEU A 20 8.33 17.63 -8.36
C LEU A 20 8.95 17.64 -6.98
N SER A 21 8.62 18.67 -6.21
CA SER A 21 8.72 18.57 -4.76
C SER A 21 7.78 17.45 -4.31
N PHE A 22 8.30 16.22 -4.24
CA PHE A 22 7.77 15.20 -3.35
C PHE A 22 8.08 15.62 -1.92
N ALA A 23 7.63 16.81 -1.53
CA ALA A 23 7.36 17.09 -0.13
C ALA A 23 6.51 15.91 0.34
N ALA A 24 6.85 15.35 1.51
CA ALA A 24 6.01 14.43 2.24
C ALA A 24 4.69 15.16 2.54
N LYS A 25 3.84 15.29 1.52
CA LYS A 25 2.54 15.92 1.61
C LYS A 25 1.77 15.04 2.59
N ALA A 26 1.22 15.71 3.60
CA ALA A 26 0.34 15.10 4.57
C ALA A 26 -0.68 14.22 3.84
N GLN A 27 -1.08 13.13 4.47
CA GLN A 27 -2.09 12.24 3.94
C GLN A 27 -3.36 13.04 3.68
N PHE A 28 -3.81 13.08 2.43
CA PHE A 28 -5.03 13.78 2.08
C PHE A 28 -6.06 12.77 1.63
N CYS A 29 -7.29 13.00 2.06
CA CYS A 29 -8.42 12.47 1.34
C CYS A 29 -8.37 12.99 -0.10
N ALA A 30 -8.85 12.19 -1.05
CA ALA A 30 -8.83 12.60 -2.46
C ALA A 30 -9.69 13.86 -2.69
N ASP A 31 -10.77 14.01 -1.92
CA ASP A 31 -11.58 15.23 -1.88
C ASP A 31 -11.24 16.05 -0.61
N PRO A 32 -10.91 17.36 -0.73
CA PRO A 32 -10.64 18.23 0.41
C PRO A 32 -11.79 18.41 1.41
N SER A 33 -13.03 18.14 1.00
CA SER A 33 -14.19 18.17 1.88
C SER A 33 -14.25 16.95 2.81
N HIS A 34 -13.59 15.84 2.45
CA HIS A 34 -13.59 14.61 3.24
C HIS A 34 -12.67 14.73 4.46
N THR A 35 -13.03 14.01 5.53
CA THR A 35 -12.26 14.03 6.78
C THR A 35 -11.49 12.74 6.95
N ALA A 36 -10.18 12.82 7.24
CA ALA A 36 -9.36 11.64 7.48
C ALA A 36 -9.87 10.85 8.71
N ALA A 37 -10.17 9.56 8.53
CA ALA A 37 -10.79 8.74 9.57
C ALA A 37 -9.74 8.23 10.57
N THR A 38 -9.79 8.74 11.80
CA THR A 38 -8.98 8.23 12.93
C THR A 38 -9.52 6.89 13.42
N LYS A 39 -8.73 6.13 14.16
CA LYS A 39 -9.14 4.89 14.82
C LYS A 39 -10.31 5.13 15.78
N ALA A 40 -10.27 6.21 16.56
CA ALA A 40 -11.39 6.58 17.42
C ALA A 40 -12.68 6.80 16.60
N ARG A 41 -12.58 7.47 15.45
CA ARG A 41 -13.73 7.65 14.56
C ARG A 41 -14.21 6.33 13.95
N LEU A 42 -13.29 5.44 13.56
CA LEU A 42 -13.65 4.10 13.07
C LEU A 42 -14.35 3.28 14.16
N ASP A 43 -13.97 3.44 15.43
CA ASP A 43 -14.61 2.80 16.59
C ASP A 43 -16.04 3.31 16.80
N GLU A 44 -16.26 4.62 16.75
CA GLU A 44 -17.61 5.23 16.83
C GLU A 44 -18.52 4.73 15.69
N ILE A 45 -17.98 4.71 14.46
CA ILE A 45 -18.71 4.21 13.29
C ILE A 45 -19.08 2.73 13.47
N ALA A 46 -18.18 1.92 14.00
CA ALA A 46 -18.42 0.51 14.27
C ALA A 46 -19.48 0.31 15.37
N GLU A 47 -19.37 1.03 16.48
CA GLU A 47 -20.33 0.97 17.59
C GLU A 47 -21.74 1.33 17.13
N SER A 48 -21.89 2.40 16.34
CA SER A 48 -23.18 2.80 15.76
C SER A 48 -23.78 1.77 14.80
N GLN A 49 -22.97 0.82 14.32
CA GLN A 49 -23.39 -0.29 13.45
C GLN A 49 -23.50 -1.63 14.19
N GLY A 50 -23.36 -1.63 15.52
CA GLY A 50 -23.39 -2.86 16.33
C GLY A 50 -22.18 -3.77 16.12
N ILE A 51 -21.09 -3.24 15.58
CA ILE A 51 -19.83 -3.99 15.38
C ILE A 51 -19.02 -3.92 16.68
N PRO A 52 -18.67 -5.07 17.29
CA PRO A 52 -17.84 -5.08 18.50
C PRO A 52 -16.48 -4.40 18.28
N ILE A 53 -15.99 -3.64 19.26
CA ILE A 53 -14.73 -2.89 19.15
C ILE A 53 -13.53 -3.79 18.81
N ASN A 54 -13.49 -5.01 19.34
CA ASN A 54 -12.45 -6.00 19.03
C ASN A 54 -12.53 -6.56 17.58
N LYS A 55 -13.56 -6.19 16.81
CA LYS A 55 -13.74 -6.54 15.39
C LYS A 55 -13.56 -5.35 14.44
N VAL A 56 -13.37 -4.14 14.94
CA VAL A 56 -13.22 -2.92 14.11
C VAL A 56 -12.08 -3.08 13.10
N GLY A 57 -10.93 -3.61 13.53
CA GLY A 57 -9.79 -3.83 12.64
C GLY A 57 -10.14 -4.71 11.44
N LYS A 58 -10.82 -5.84 11.69
CA LYS A 58 -11.27 -6.75 10.63
C LYS A 58 -12.35 -6.10 9.75
N ALA A 59 -13.28 -5.38 10.36
CA ALA A 59 -14.34 -4.72 9.61
C ALA A 59 -13.81 -3.58 8.72
N TYR A 60 -12.75 -2.89 9.16
CA TYR A 60 -12.02 -1.90 8.36
C TYR A 60 -11.21 -2.54 7.23
N GLU A 61 -10.57 -3.69 7.49
CA GLU A 61 -9.92 -4.50 6.45
C GLU A 61 -10.91 -4.90 5.34
N ASN A 62 -12.09 -5.39 5.71
CA ASN A 62 -13.14 -5.76 4.77
C ASN A 62 -13.62 -4.56 3.94
N PHE A 63 -13.85 -3.43 4.61
CA PHE A 63 -14.15 -2.17 3.93
C PHE A 63 -13.07 -1.80 2.90
N ALA A 64 -11.80 -1.77 3.32
CA ALA A 64 -10.70 -1.39 2.44
C ALA A 64 -10.62 -2.32 1.24
N ARG A 65 -10.63 -3.63 1.45
CA ARG A 65 -10.58 -4.63 0.39
C ARG A 65 -11.77 -4.55 -0.58
N ALA A 66 -12.96 -4.24 -0.08
CA ALA A 66 -14.15 -4.06 -0.91
C ALA A 66 -14.12 -2.78 -1.75
N THR A 67 -13.31 -1.79 -1.37
CA THR A 67 -13.37 -0.44 -1.95
C THR A 67 -12.17 -0.04 -2.80
N ILE A 68 -11.01 -0.72 -2.69
CA ILE A 68 -9.81 -0.38 -3.50
C ILE A 68 -10.07 -0.46 -5.01
N ARG A 69 -10.89 -1.41 -5.47
CA ARG A 69 -11.19 -1.61 -6.89
C ARG A 69 -12.70 -1.64 -7.13
N PRO A 70 -13.26 -0.63 -7.82
CA PRO A 70 -14.68 -0.61 -8.19
C PRO A 70 -15.10 -1.92 -8.88
N GLY A 71 -16.12 -2.59 -8.34
CA GLY A 71 -16.70 -3.80 -8.92
C GLY A 71 -15.83 -5.07 -8.85
N THR A 72 -14.62 -5.02 -8.29
CA THR A 72 -13.75 -6.20 -8.14
C THR A 72 -12.99 -6.16 -6.82
N PRO A 73 -13.66 -6.48 -5.69
CA PRO A 73 -13.04 -6.52 -4.37
C PRO A 73 -11.75 -7.34 -4.35
N ILE A 74 -10.79 -6.93 -3.52
CA ILE A 74 -9.60 -7.73 -3.26
C ILE A 74 -10.00 -8.92 -2.37
N PRO A 75 -9.79 -10.18 -2.83
CA PRO A 75 -10.12 -11.35 -2.03
C PRO A 75 -9.24 -11.44 -0.79
N GLU A 76 -9.72 -12.16 0.22
CA GLU A 76 -8.99 -12.34 1.46
C GLU A 76 -7.84 -13.28 1.20
N ASN A 77 -6.66 -12.90 1.65
CA ASN A 77 -5.52 -13.78 1.53
C ASN A 77 -5.35 -14.61 2.82
N PHE A 78 -5.48 -15.93 2.64
CA PHE A 78 -5.16 -16.93 3.67
C PHE A 78 -3.80 -17.62 3.44
N ARG A 79 -3.06 -17.22 2.39
CA ARG A 79 -1.78 -17.84 2.03
C ARG A 79 -0.64 -17.22 2.82
N LEU A 80 0.28 -18.07 3.23
CA LEU A 80 1.52 -17.70 3.89
C LEU A 80 2.63 -17.53 2.85
N PHE A 81 3.37 -16.43 2.95
CA PHE A 81 4.51 -16.11 2.10
C PHE A 81 5.80 -16.25 2.91
N PRO A 82 6.77 -17.06 2.46
CA PRO A 82 8.05 -17.19 3.12
C PRO A 82 8.81 -15.87 3.21
N SER A 83 9.48 -15.66 4.34
CA SER A 83 10.33 -14.51 4.56
C SER A 83 11.55 -14.91 5.39
N PRO A 84 12.68 -15.28 4.75
CA PRO A 84 13.95 -15.50 5.43
C PRO A 84 14.37 -14.37 6.38
N ALA A 85 14.11 -13.10 6.04
CA ALA A 85 14.49 -11.96 6.89
C ALA A 85 13.70 -11.94 8.21
N ARG A 86 12.37 -12.12 8.16
CA ARG A 86 11.52 -12.28 9.36
C ARG A 86 11.93 -13.50 10.17
N ALA A 87 12.23 -14.63 9.51
CA ALA A 87 12.72 -15.83 10.19
C ALA A 87 14.01 -15.53 10.97
N ALA A 88 14.98 -14.87 10.36
CA ALA A 88 16.22 -14.48 11.02
C ALA A 88 15.98 -13.52 12.20
N ALA A 89 15.16 -12.48 11.99
CA ALA A 89 14.88 -11.46 13.01
C ALA A 89 14.11 -12.00 14.24
N THR A 90 13.35 -13.08 14.07
CA THR A 90 12.57 -13.72 15.15
C THR A 90 13.21 -15.00 15.69
N GLY A 91 14.46 -15.31 15.32
CA GLY A 91 15.13 -16.56 15.72
C GLY A 91 14.41 -17.82 15.23
N GLY A 92 13.65 -17.71 14.14
CA GLY A 92 12.90 -18.80 13.52
C GLY A 92 11.51 -19.05 14.11
N ALA A 93 11.08 -18.27 15.11
CA ALA A 93 9.76 -18.37 15.71
C ALA A 93 8.63 -18.05 14.71
N THR A 94 8.84 -17.03 13.86
CA THR A 94 7.92 -16.72 12.76
C THR A 94 8.66 -16.62 11.45
N ARG A 95 8.25 -17.42 10.45
CA ARG A 95 9.01 -17.58 9.20
C ARG A 95 8.32 -17.04 7.95
N ASN A 96 7.04 -16.71 8.10
CA ASN A 96 6.18 -16.33 6.99
C ASN A 96 5.42 -15.06 7.32
N VAL A 97 4.81 -14.46 6.30
CA VAL A 97 3.87 -13.34 6.44
C VAL A 97 2.57 -13.68 5.72
N GLN A 98 1.48 -13.07 6.18
CA GLN A 98 0.16 -13.18 5.55
C GLN A 98 -0.35 -11.75 5.37
N PRO A 99 -0.24 -11.17 4.18
CA PRO A 99 -0.87 -9.89 3.89
C PRO A 99 -2.39 -10.07 3.82
N ASP A 100 -3.15 -9.00 4.07
CA ASP A 100 -4.61 -9.03 4.02
C ASP A 100 -5.14 -9.28 2.59
N GLY A 101 -4.43 -8.75 1.59
CA GLY A 101 -4.75 -8.95 0.17
C GLY A 101 -3.50 -9.16 -0.68
N VAL A 102 -3.64 -9.97 -1.74
CA VAL A 102 -2.56 -10.25 -2.70
C VAL A 102 -3.12 -10.15 -4.11
N LEU A 103 -2.45 -9.37 -4.95
CA LEU A 103 -2.75 -9.26 -6.37
C LEU A 103 -1.48 -9.51 -7.21
N PRO A 104 -1.64 -9.91 -8.48
CA PRO A 104 -0.54 -9.85 -9.42
C PRO A 104 -0.16 -8.41 -9.73
N LEU A 105 1.12 -8.19 -10.05
CA LEU A 105 1.55 -6.99 -10.76
C LEU A 105 1.29 -7.20 -12.25
N VAL A 106 0.47 -6.34 -12.86
CA VAL A 106 0.15 -6.37 -14.28
C VAL A 106 0.92 -5.25 -14.96
N PHE A 107 1.65 -5.57 -16.03
CA PHE A 107 2.39 -4.59 -16.82
C PHE A 107 1.85 -4.58 -18.24
N VAL A 108 1.26 -3.45 -18.65
CA VAL A 108 0.71 -3.29 -20.00
C VAL A 108 1.78 -2.71 -20.91
N ASN A 109 2.32 -3.53 -21.81
CA ASN A 109 3.32 -3.12 -22.78
C ASN A 109 2.67 -2.35 -23.95
N PHE A 110 2.46 -1.04 -23.78
CA PHE A 110 1.92 -0.17 -24.83
C PHE A 110 3.00 0.19 -25.87
N PRO A 111 2.68 0.34 -27.18
CA PRO A 111 1.37 0.19 -27.83
C PRO A 111 1.03 -1.22 -28.35
N ALA A 112 1.96 -2.17 -28.34
CA ALA A 112 1.77 -3.45 -29.06
C ALA A 112 2.41 -4.68 -28.41
N GLY A 113 2.92 -4.60 -27.19
CA GLY A 113 3.49 -5.74 -26.49
C GLY A 113 2.40 -6.53 -25.73
N PRO A 114 2.65 -7.82 -25.43
CA PRO A 114 1.75 -8.61 -24.60
C PRO A 114 1.72 -8.03 -23.17
N THR A 115 0.55 -8.08 -22.54
CA THR A 115 0.43 -7.82 -21.10
C THR A 115 1.22 -8.87 -20.34
N GLU A 116 2.14 -8.42 -19.49
CA GLU A 116 2.87 -9.29 -18.58
C GLU A 116 2.15 -9.30 -17.24
N THR A 117 2.08 -10.47 -16.60
CA THR A 117 1.42 -10.63 -15.29
C THR A 117 2.35 -11.40 -14.37
N TYR A 118 2.66 -10.81 -13.23
CA TYR A 118 3.55 -11.37 -12.23
C TYR A 118 2.74 -11.68 -10.97
N PRO A 119 2.46 -12.96 -10.67
CA PRO A 119 1.68 -13.31 -9.49
C PRO A 119 2.38 -12.89 -8.21
N ASP A 120 1.60 -12.72 -7.14
CA ASP A 120 2.11 -12.54 -5.77
C ASP A 120 3.12 -11.39 -5.61
N SER A 121 2.92 -10.33 -6.40
CA SER A 121 3.88 -9.22 -6.52
C SER A 121 3.31 -7.88 -6.03
N VAL A 122 2.07 -7.89 -5.53
CA VAL A 122 1.43 -6.73 -4.91
C VAL A 122 0.73 -7.18 -3.63
N PHE A 123 1.16 -6.67 -2.48
CA PHE A 123 0.53 -6.91 -1.18
C PHE A 123 -0.27 -5.70 -0.72
N TYR A 124 -1.42 -5.96 -0.10
CA TYR A 124 -2.25 -4.98 0.59
C TYR A 124 -2.27 -5.31 2.06
N GLU A 125 -2.03 -4.30 2.88
CA GLU A 125 -2.00 -4.43 4.33
C GLU A 125 -2.82 -3.32 4.98
N VAL A 126 -3.83 -3.68 5.75
CA VAL A 126 -4.76 -2.76 6.39
C VAL A 126 -4.47 -2.66 7.89
N LYS A 127 -4.45 -1.43 8.42
CA LYS A 127 -4.22 -1.15 9.85
C LYS A 127 -5.15 -0.06 10.36
N ALA A 128 -6.11 -0.44 11.21
CA ALA A 128 -6.92 0.49 12.00
C ALA A 128 -6.29 0.63 13.40
N LEU A 129 -5.34 1.55 13.56
CA LEU A 129 -4.58 1.71 14.81
C LEU A 129 -4.54 3.17 15.24
N GLN A 130 -4.37 3.42 16.54
CA GLN A 130 -4.12 4.75 17.07
C GLN A 130 -2.62 4.96 17.27
N GLY A 131 -2.12 6.15 16.93
CA GLY A 131 -0.78 6.65 17.26
C GLY A 131 0.34 5.66 17.01
N GLY A 132 0.89 5.62 15.80
CA GLY A 132 1.99 4.72 15.51
C GLY A 132 2.78 5.07 14.26
N LEU A 133 4.04 4.64 14.26
CA LEU A 133 4.80 4.42 13.05
C LEU A 133 4.64 2.94 12.66
N LEU A 134 4.85 2.65 11.39
CA LEU A 134 4.92 1.28 10.88
C LEU A 134 6.40 0.95 10.59
N PRO A 135 7.23 0.60 11.60
CA PRO A 135 8.63 0.21 11.44
C PRO A 135 8.78 -1.24 10.93
N PRO A 136 9.96 -1.63 10.42
CA PRO A 136 10.20 -3.00 9.97
C PRO A 136 9.94 -4.06 11.06
N SER A 137 10.19 -3.70 12.33
CA SER A 137 9.99 -4.56 13.50
C SER A 137 8.53 -4.73 13.95
N TYR A 138 7.60 -4.01 13.34
CA TYR A 138 6.19 -4.02 13.71
C TYR A 138 5.61 -5.46 13.71
N SER A 139 4.86 -5.80 14.75
CA SER A 139 4.17 -7.10 14.92
C SER A 139 5.08 -8.30 14.65
N ASP A 140 6.17 -8.41 15.40
CA ASP A 140 7.19 -9.45 15.22
C ASP A 140 7.74 -9.49 13.80
N TYR A 141 8.23 -8.32 13.36
CA TYR A 141 8.86 -8.13 12.04
C TYR A 141 7.96 -8.49 10.85
N GLN A 142 6.65 -8.32 10.97
CA GLN A 142 5.70 -8.60 9.89
C GLN A 142 5.97 -7.71 8.67
N ILE A 143 6.22 -6.42 8.89
CA ILE A 143 6.50 -5.47 7.82
C ILE A 143 7.82 -5.79 7.10
N LEU A 144 8.88 -6.09 7.85
CA LEU A 144 10.13 -6.60 7.27
C LEU A 144 9.86 -7.83 6.40
N GLY A 145 9.03 -8.76 6.89
CA GLY A 145 8.73 -9.96 6.13
C GLY A 145 7.91 -9.73 4.87
N PHE A 146 7.01 -8.74 4.84
CA PHE A 146 6.33 -8.35 3.60
C PHE A 146 7.32 -7.84 2.56
N ILE A 147 8.21 -6.95 2.98
CA ILE A 147 9.22 -6.37 2.09
C ILE A 147 10.17 -7.47 1.58
N ASP A 148 10.59 -8.40 2.44
CA ASP A 148 11.43 -9.52 2.07
C ASP A 148 10.73 -10.47 1.08
N ALA A 149 9.49 -10.85 1.35
CA ALA A 149 8.70 -11.69 0.44
C ALA A 149 8.51 -11.04 -0.93
N LEU A 150 8.14 -9.75 -0.98
CA LEU A 150 8.02 -9.01 -2.24
C LEU A 150 9.37 -8.83 -2.94
N GLY A 151 10.44 -8.59 -2.19
CA GLY A 151 11.81 -8.51 -2.70
C GLY A 151 12.33 -9.82 -3.33
N ASN A 152 11.62 -10.93 -3.12
CA ASN A 152 11.87 -12.23 -3.74
C ASN A 152 10.73 -12.68 -4.68
N SER A 153 9.80 -11.79 -5.02
CA SER A 153 8.64 -12.10 -5.87
C SER A 153 9.01 -12.30 -7.35
N PRO A 154 8.15 -12.96 -8.15
CA PRO A 154 8.34 -13.11 -9.59
C PRO A 154 8.57 -11.78 -10.33
N ALA A 155 7.86 -10.71 -9.95
CA ALA A 155 8.08 -9.38 -10.53
C ALA A 155 9.51 -8.91 -10.31
N LYS A 156 10.04 -9.07 -9.09
CA LYS A 156 11.41 -8.66 -8.77
C LYS A 156 12.45 -9.45 -9.54
N THR A 157 12.27 -10.77 -9.67
CA THR A 157 13.14 -11.62 -10.51
C THR A 157 13.15 -11.17 -11.96
N ALA A 158 12.02 -10.71 -12.48
CA ALA A 158 11.89 -10.19 -13.83
C ALA A 158 12.33 -8.72 -14.00
N GLY A 159 12.93 -8.12 -12.96
CA GLY A 159 13.40 -6.74 -13.00
C GLY A 159 12.28 -5.69 -12.94
N LYS A 160 11.07 -6.08 -12.53
CA LYS A 160 9.96 -5.15 -12.25
C LYS A 160 9.94 -4.79 -10.75
N ILE A 161 9.14 -3.78 -10.40
CA ILE A 161 9.04 -3.27 -9.03
C ILE A 161 7.77 -3.80 -8.37
N PRO A 162 7.84 -4.82 -7.51
CA PRO A 162 6.71 -5.24 -6.69
C PRO A 162 6.33 -4.15 -5.68
N ALA A 163 5.13 -4.23 -5.12
CA ALA A 163 4.60 -3.16 -4.27
C ALA A 163 3.90 -3.69 -3.01
N ILE A 164 4.01 -2.93 -1.93
CA ILE A 164 3.12 -3.02 -0.77
C ILE A 164 2.30 -1.74 -0.65
N ILE A 165 0.99 -1.89 -0.47
CA ILE A 165 0.06 -0.80 -0.23
C ILE A 165 -0.41 -0.90 1.22
N PHE A 166 0.01 0.05 2.05
CA PHE A 166 -0.53 0.21 3.39
C PHE A 166 -1.80 1.06 3.34
N ILE A 167 -2.86 0.55 3.96
CA ILE A 167 -4.13 1.26 4.11
C ILE A 167 -4.37 1.45 5.60
N THR A 168 -4.30 2.69 6.08
CA THR A 168 -4.32 2.94 7.52
C THR A 168 -5.49 3.84 7.94
N SER A 169 -5.78 3.87 9.23
CA SER A 169 -6.42 5.04 9.85
C SER A 169 -5.50 6.26 9.77
N ALA A 170 -6.07 7.45 9.96
CA ALA A 170 -5.37 8.73 9.92
C ALA A 170 -4.34 8.91 11.06
N ASP A 171 -4.45 8.16 12.16
CA ASP A 171 -3.50 8.28 13.27
C ASP A 171 -2.11 7.72 12.96
N ILE A 172 -1.99 6.88 11.93
CA ILE A 172 -0.70 6.46 11.40
C ILE A 172 -0.17 7.60 10.54
N LYS A 173 0.57 8.53 11.17
CA LYS A 173 1.06 9.76 10.52
C LYS A 173 1.92 9.49 9.29
N GLN A 174 2.69 8.40 9.31
CA GLN A 174 3.56 8.01 8.20
C GLN A 174 4.01 6.56 8.32
N ILE A 175 4.35 5.97 7.17
CA ILE A 175 5.21 4.78 7.12
C ILE A 175 6.61 5.20 7.61
N SER A 176 7.23 4.40 8.47
CA SER A 176 8.52 4.79 9.07
C SER A 176 9.61 4.96 8.01
N ASN A 177 10.55 5.89 8.23
CA ASN A 177 11.70 6.06 7.35
C ASN A 177 12.54 4.78 7.24
N ALA A 178 12.63 3.98 8.31
CA ALA A 178 13.31 2.69 8.30
C ALA A 178 12.64 1.68 7.35
N THR A 179 11.30 1.64 7.34
CA THR A 179 10.52 0.80 6.41
C THR A 179 10.71 1.24 4.97
N VAL A 180 10.65 2.55 4.72
CA VAL A 180 10.87 3.14 3.40
C VAL A 180 12.29 2.84 2.90
N ALA A 181 13.30 2.96 3.76
CA ALA A 181 14.69 2.64 3.44
C ALA A 181 14.88 1.14 3.13
N GLU A 182 14.38 0.26 4.00
CA GLU A 182 14.46 -1.21 3.80
C GLU A 182 13.79 -1.63 2.49
N ALA A 183 12.59 -1.10 2.21
CA ALA A 183 11.89 -1.38 0.96
C ALA A 183 12.65 -0.86 -0.26
N SER A 184 13.29 0.31 -0.14
CA SER A 184 14.11 0.86 -1.22
C SER A 184 15.32 -0.01 -1.53
N LEU A 185 16.02 -0.48 -0.50
CA LEU A 185 17.17 -1.39 -0.64
C LEU A 185 16.77 -2.70 -1.35
N ARG A 186 15.56 -3.18 -1.10
CA ARG A 186 15.02 -4.41 -1.72
C ARG A 186 14.31 -4.18 -3.05
N GLY A 187 14.19 -2.92 -3.48
CA GLY A 187 13.49 -2.54 -4.71
C GLY A 187 12.00 -2.87 -4.68
N VAL A 188 11.35 -2.63 -3.54
CA VAL A 188 9.90 -2.77 -3.33
C VAL A 188 9.30 -1.38 -3.19
N ALA A 189 8.23 -1.08 -3.93
CA ALA A 189 7.49 0.16 -3.79
C ALA A 189 6.60 0.15 -2.54
N VAL A 190 6.57 1.27 -1.82
CA VAL A 190 5.73 1.45 -0.62
C VAL A 190 4.72 2.53 -0.92
N TRP A 191 3.45 2.12 -0.96
CA TRP A 191 2.32 3.01 -1.10
C TRP A 191 1.58 3.14 0.22
N HIS A 192 0.95 4.28 0.43
CA HIS A 192 0.18 4.56 1.63
C HIS A 192 -1.09 5.33 1.29
N ALA A 193 -2.23 4.74 1.64
CA ALA A 193 -3.55 5.36 1.61
C ALA A 193 -4.15 5.43 3.02
N ILE A 194 -5.10 6.34 3.22
CA ILE A 194 -5.87 6.47 4.46
C ILE A 194 -7.36 6.31 4.18
N GLY A 195 -8.11 5.84 5.17
CA GLY A 195 -9.58 5.91 5.15
C GLY A 195 -10.05 7.35 5.41
N CYS A 196 -11.12 7.74 4.74
CA CYS A 196 -11.70 9.08 4.79
C CYS A 196 -13.21 8.99 4.93
N GLU A 197 -13.79 9.79 5.82
CA GLU A 197 -15.23 9.95 5.97
C GLU A 197 -15.77 10.96 4.95
N ILE A 198 -16.91 10.61 4.34
CA ILE A 198 -17.59 11.41 3.34
C ILE A 198 -18.60 12.34 4.04
N PRO A 199 -18.52 13.67 3.88
CA PRO A 199 -19.44 14.62 4.48
C PRO A 199 -20.88 14.38 4.06
N GLY A 200 -21.82 14.60 4.99
CA GLY A 200 -23.26 14.50 4.71
C GLY A 200 -23.76 13.07 4.46
N SER A 201 -22.89 12.05 4.53
CA SER A 201 -23.28 10.65 4.44
C SER A 201 -22.96 9.93 5.74
N PHE A 202 -24.01 9.45 6.42
CA PHE A 202 -23.85 8.78 7.70
C PHE A 202 -23.02 7.50 7.54
N ASN A 203 -21.89 7.44 8.25
CA ASN A 203 -20.97 6.30 8.33
C ASN A 203 -20.38 5.85 6.99
N GLN A 204 -20.36 6.72 5.97
CA GLN A 204 -19.76 6.39 4.68
C GLN A 204 -18.29 6.78 4.66
N LEU A 205 -17.46 5.82 4.30
CA LEU A 205 -16.03 5.94 4.15
C LEU A 205 -15.63 5.80 2.69
N GLN A 206 -14.47 6.36 2.33
CA GLN A 206 -13.78 6.16 1.07
C GLN A 206 -12.28 6.04 1.37
N LEU A 207 -11.54 5.30 0.55
CA LEU A 207 -10.08 5.38 0.61
C LEU A 207 -9.61 6.64 -0.11
N GLY A 208 -8.72 7.40 0.54
CA GLY A 208 -7.97 8.45 -0.11
C GLY A 208 -7.05 7.91 -1.21
N GLU A 209 -6.48 8.83 -1.99
CA GLU A 209 -5.50 8.46 -3.02
C GLU A 209 -4.24 7.87 -2.36
N ALA A 210 -3.70 6.79 -2.94
CA ALA A 210 -2.48 6.21 -2.40
C ALA A 210 -1.27 7.06 -2.84
N SER A 211 -0.43 7.39 -1.88
CA SER A 211 0.81 8.15 -2.13
C SER A 211 2.03 7.24 -2.06
N LEU A 212 2.92 7.37 -3.04
CA LEU A 212 4.19 6.65 -3.07
C LEU A 212 5.17 7.26 -2.05
N ARG A 213 5.75 6.41 -1.20
CA ARG A 213 6.64 6.81 -0.10
C ARG A 213 8.13 6.71 -0.43
N ASN A 214 8.48 5.93 -1.44
CA ASN A 214 9.86 5.78 -1.92
C ASN A 214 9.98 5.95 -3.45
N PRO A 215 9.70 7.15 -4.01
CA PRO A 215 9.74 7.38 -5.46
C PRO A 215 11.08 7.01 -6.11
N GLN A 216 12.18 7.04 -5.35
CA GLN A 216 13.51 6.65 -5.80
C GLN A 216 13.57 5.22 -6.39
N VAL A 217 12.72 4.27 -5.96
CA VAL A 217 12.78 2.90 -6.50
C VAL A 217 12.45 2.83 -7.99
N TYR A 218 11.63 3.76 -8.48
CA TYR A 218 11.23 3.88 -9.88
C TYR A 218 12.23 4.69 -10.71
N ILE A 219 12.83 5.73 -10.12
CA ILE A 219 13.83 6.59 -10.78
C ILE A 219 15.03 5.76 -11.23
N PHE A 220 15.52 4.86 -10.39
CA PHE A 220 16.68 4.02 -10.73
C PHE A 220 16.39 2.98 -11.82
N GLN A 221 15.12 2.67 -12.08
CA GLN A 221 14.72 1.67 -13.09
C GLN A 221 14.04 2.29 -14.32
N LEU A 222 13.99 3.64 -14.40
CA LEU A 222 13.36 4.37 -15.51
C LEU A 222 11.91 3.95 -15.77
N THR A 223 11.19 3.56 -14.72
CA THR A 223 9.77 3.20 -14.79
C THR A 223 8.94 4.30 -14.14
N ILE A 224 7.69 4.46 -14.58
CA ILE A 224 6.74 5.39 -13.97
C ILE A 224 5.79 4.56 -13.11
N PRO A 225 5.54 4.93 -11.85
CA PRO A 225 4.54 4.25 -11.04
C PRO A 225 3.15 4.42 -11.66
N GLU A 226 2.37 3.34 -11.75
CA GLU A 226 0.94 3.47 -11.98
C GLU A 226 0.31 4.13 -10.75
N ALA A 227 -0.47 5.19 -10.97
CA ALA A 227 -1.20 5.86 -9.90
C ALA A 227 -2.30 4.94 -9.38
N ILE A 228 -2.37 4.77 -8.06
CA ILE A 228 -3.47 4.08 -7.39
C ILE A 228 -4.45 5.15 -6.92
N GLY A 229 -5.55 5.31 -7.68
CA GLY A 229 -6.60 6.27 -7.40
C GLY A 229 -7.37 5.98 -6.10
N PRO A 230 -8.27 6.88 -5.68
CA PRO A 230 -9.10 6.67 -4.51
C PRO A 230 -9.99 5.43 -4.65
N GLY A 231 -10.32 4.81 -3.52
CA GLY A 231 -11.29 3.72 -3.47
C GLY A 231 -12.72 4.21 -3.74
N ILE A 232 -13.65 3.29 -3.90
CA ILE A 232 -15.09 3.62 -3.97
C ILE A 232 -15.66 3.88 -2.57
N PRO A 233 -16.69 4.73 -2.44
CA PRO A 233 -17.43 4.88 -1.18
C PRO A 233 -18.00 3.55 -0.65
N GLY A 234 -17.93 3.34 0.65
CA GLY A 234 -18.38 2.14 1.36
C GLY A 234 -18.59 2.37 2.85
N ARG A 235 -18.81 1.31 3.62
CA ARG A 235 -18.95 1.38 5.09
C ARG A 235 -18.07 0.33 5.75
N ILE A 236 -17.82 0.46 7.05
CA ILE A 236 -17.24 -0.64 7.86
C ILE A 236 -18.29 -1.75 7.98
N PHE A 237 -17.94 -3.00 7.72
CA PHE A 237 -18.85 -4.13 7.93
C PHE A 237 -18.11 -5.43 8.24
N ILE A 238 -18.79 -6.31 8.95
CA ILE A 238 -18.41 -7.73 9.04
C ILE A 238 -19.26 -8.46 8.00
N PRO A 239 -18.65 -9.14 7.00
CA PRO A 239 -19.39 -10.03 6.13
C PRO A 239 -20.08 -11.09 7.00
N ASN A 240 -21.35 -11.38 6.72
CA ASN A 240 -22.01 -12.50 7.36
C ASN A 240 -21.16 -13.76 7.15
N PRO A 241 -20.91 -14.57 8.18
CA PRO A 241 -20.27 -15.86 7.99
C PRO A 241 -21.11 -16.64 6.97
N THR A 242 -20.51 -16.94 5.82
CA THR A 242 -21.10 -17.80 4.80
C THR A 242 -20.74 -19.24 5.09
#